data_AF-W4RHE5-F1
#
_entry.id   AF-W4RHE5-F1
#
_cell.length_a   1.000
_cell.length_b   1.000
_cell.length_c   1.000
_cell.angle_alpha   90.00
_cell.angle_beta   90.00
_cell.angle_gamma   90.00
#
_symmetry.space_group_name_H-M   'P 1'
#
loop_
_entity.id
_entity.type
_entity.pdbx_description
1 polymer ?
#
loop_
_entity_poly.entity_id
_entity_poly.type
_entity_poly.pdbx_seq_one_letter_code
_entity_poly.pdbx_strand_id
1 'polypeptide(L)' 'MNTKKNENIKIIALGGVGAIGKNMYVTEVDGDIFVVDAGLMFPDYTGLR' A
#
# COMPACT_ATOMS: atom_id res chain seq x y z
N MET A 1 1.22 18.42 -25.01
CA MET A 1 0.66 17.29 -24.21
C MET A 1 -0.58 17.80 -23.52
N ASN A 2 -1.74 17.17 -23.72
CA ASN A 2 -2.90 17.46 -22.90
C ASN A 2 -2.71 16.77 -21.56
N THR A 3 -2.58 17.56 -20.49
CA THR A 3 -2.55 17.05 -19.13
C THR A 3 -3.98 16.87 -18.65
N LYS A 4 -4.42 15.62 -18.48
CA LYS A 4 -5.69 15.32 -17.80
C LYS A 4 -5.53 15.68 -16.32
N LYS A 5 -6.45 16.46 -15.78
CA LYS A 5 -6.58 16.68 -14.34
C LYS A 5 -7.38 15.52 -13.77
N ASN A 6 -6.85 14.87 -12.73
CA ASN A 6 -7.59 13.86 -11.97
C ASN A 6 -8.42 14.57 -10.89
N GLU A 7 -9.64 14.10 -10.66
CA GLU A 7 -10.59 14.73 -9.74
C GLU A 7 -10.69 13.98 -8.41
N ASN A 8 -10.39 12.68 -8.40
CA ASN A 8 -10.38 11.87 -7.19
C ASN A 8 -9.11 11.04 -7.08
N ILE A 9 -8.38 11.25 -5.98
CA ILE A 9 -7.19 10.48 -5.64
C ILE A 9 -7.34 10.00 -4.22
N LYS A 10 -7.32 8.68 -4.02
CA LYS A 10 -7.30 8.06 -2.68
C LYS A 10 -6.01 7.29 -2.51
N ILE A 11 -5.44 7.36 -1.31
CA ILE A 11 -4.27 6.58 -0.91
C ILE A 11 -4.71 5.72 0.26
N ILE A 12 -4.55 4.41 0.12
CA ILE A 12 -5.01 3.41 1.07
C ILE A 12 -3.80 2.54 1.44
N ALA A 13 -3.46 2.53 2.73
CA ALA A 13 -2.46 1.59 3.24
C ALA A 13 -3.12 0.24 3.51
N LEU A 14 -2.65 -0.80 2.84
CA LEU A 14 -3.06 -2.18 3.12
C LEU A 14 -2.08 -2.90 4.06
N GLY A 15 -0.85 -2.41 4.18
CA GLY A 15 0.12 -2.90 5.17
C GLY A 15 1.38 -2.03 5.26
N GLY A 16 2.19 -2.28 6.28
CA GLY A 16 3.41 -1.51 6.58
C GLY A 16 3.21 -0.25 7.43
N VAL A 17 1.97 0.18 7.70
CA VAL A 17 1.70 1.31 8.60
C VAL A 17 1.74 0.84 10.05
N GLY A 18 2.69 1.36 10.82
CA GLY A 18 2.84 1.02 12.24
C GLY A 18 3.44 -0.36 12.50
N ALA A 19 3.91 -1.07 11.46
CA ALA A 19 4.55 -2.38 11.55
C ALA A 19 5.72 -2.47 10.56
N ILE A 20 6.66 -3.39 10.82
CA ILE A 20 7.80 -3.63 9.91
C ILE A 20 7.42 -4.71 8.89
N GLY A 21 7.45 -4.37 7.60
CA GLY A 21 7.14 -5.31 6.51
C GLY A 21 5.66 -5.34 6.14
N LYS A 22 5.27 -6.26 5.25
CA LYS A 22 3.94 -6.29 4.59
C LYS A 22 3.58 -4.95 3.93
N ASN A 23 4.57 -4.21 3.45
CA ASN A 23 4.35 -2.92 2.79
C ASN A 23 3.47 -3.12 1.56
N MET A 24 2.32 -2.46 1.55
CA MET A 24 1.43 -2.45 0.40
C MET A 24 0.53 -1.22 0.46
N TYR A 25 0.56 -0.44 -0.61
CA TYR A 25 -0.29 0.73 -0.78
C TYR A 25 -1.10 0.59 -2.05
N VAL A 26 -2.33 1.09 -1.99
CA VAL A 26 -3.20 1.22 -3.14
C VAL A 26 -3.48 2.70 -3.36
N THR A 27 -3.21 3.15 -4.58
CA THR A 27 -3.64 4.46 -5.05
C THR A 27 -4.79 4.25 -6.03
N GLU A 28 -5.95 4.79 -5.70
CA GLU A 28 -7.09 4.85 -6.61
C GLU A 28 -7.12 6.24 -7.26
N VAL A 29 -7.10 6.30 -8.59
CA VAL A 29 -7.12 7.55 -9.36
C VAL A 29 -8.28 7.49 -10.34
N ASP A 30 -9.29 8.33 -10.14
CA ASP A 30 -10.50 8.36 -10.98
C ASP A 30 -11.14 6.97 -11.24
N GLY A 31 -11.03 6.05 -10.28
CA GLY A 31 -11.55 4.68 -10.36
C GLY A 31 -10.54 3.62 -10.84
N ASP A 32 -9.40 4.02 -11.38
CA ASP A 32 -8.30 3.11 -11.72
C ASP A 32 -7.47 2.78 -10.47
N ILE A 33 -7.07 1.52 -10.33
CA ILE A 33 -6.34 1.02 -9.16
C ILE A 33 -4.87 0.77 -9.51
N PHE A 34 -3.98 1.33 -8.71
CA PHE A 34 -2.55 1.12 -8.78
C PHE A 34 -2.04 0.57 -7.46
N VAL A 35 -1.36 -0.58 -7.52
CA VAL A 35 -0.73 -1.20 -6.35
C VAL A 35 0.74 -0.81 -6.35
N VAL A 36 1.20 -0.34 -5.19
CA VAL A 36 2.61 -0.03 -4.95
C VAL A 36 3.13 -0.97 -3.87
N ASP A 37 4.12 -1.75 -4.27
CA ASP A 37 4.76 -2.79 -3.47
C ASP A 37 3.85 -3.99 -3.15
N ALA A 38 4.47 -5.10 -2.79
CA ALA A 38 3.82 -6.32 -2.35
C ALA A 38 4.73 -7.03 -1.33
N GLY A 39 5.14 -6.27 -0.31
CA GLY A 39 6.09 -6.74 0.69
C GLY A 39 5.53 -7.90 1.52
N LEU A 40 6.44 -8.71 2.05
CA LEU A 40 6.14 -9.74 3.03
C LEU A 40 6.58 -9.30 4.43
N MET A 41 6.17 -10.04 5.45
CA MET A 41 6.67 -9.89 6.82
C MET A 41 6.92 -11.29 7.36
N PHE A 42 8.08 -11.48 7.98
CA PHE A 42 8.35 -12.71 8.70
C PHE A 42 7.55 -12.73 10.00
N PRO A 43 7.09 -13.91 10.45
CA PRO A 43 6.41 -14.03 11.74
C PRO A 43 7.31 -13.49 12.86
N ASP A 44 6.73 -12.76 13.81
CA ASP A 44 7.45 -12.41 15.03
C ASP A 44 7.82 -13.72 15.73
N TYR A 45 9.12 -13.92 15.94
CA TYR A 45 9.63 -15.06 16.69
C TYR A 45 9.39 -14.79 18.18
N THR A 46 8.19 -15.05 18.66
CA THR A 46 7.86 -14.98 20.10
C THR A 46 8.33 -16.21 20.86
N GLY A 47 9.24 -17.00 20.28
CA GLY A 47 9.77 -18.26 20.78
C GLY A 47 9.64 -18.39 22.29
N LEU A 48 8.52 -18.97 22.71
CA LEU A 48 8.34 -19.41 24.07
C LEU A 48 9.47 -20.40 24.34
N ARG A 49 10.45 -19.92 25.09
CA ARG A 49 11.01 -20.69 26.18
C ARG A 49 9.95 -20.80 27.27
#